data_AF-F0IL25-F1
#
_entry.id   AF-F0IL25-F1
#
_cell.length_a   1.000
_cell.length_b   1.000
_cell.length_c   1.000
_cell.angle_alpha   90.00
_cell.angle_beta   90.00
_cell.angle_gamma   90.00
#
_symmetry.space_group_name_H-M   'P 1'
#
loop_
_entity.id
_entity.type
_entity.pdbx_description
1 polymer ?
#
loop_
_entity_poly.entity_id
_entity_poly.type
_entity_poly.pdbx_seq_one_letter_code
_entity_poly.pdbx_strand_id
1 'polypeptide(L)'
;MPIVEYTVRGKQYRKSLKYKQFIPASSGKIQKDVFSSDYVYGSDRSLDLKKIFPVGSGMTVYYNPKNPEEAYVERYISNEKYFKYLFIGFSIFFLILIGINLFRIFL
;
A
#
# COMPACT_ATOMS: atom_id res chain seq x y z
N MET A 1 -16.51 1.63 -2.74
CA MET A 1 -15.34 1.74 -1.85
C MET A 1 -15.47 0.75 -0.73
N PRO A 2 -14.38 0.07 -0.32
CA PRO A 2 -14.43 -0.84 0.82
C PRO A 2 -14.76 -0.05 2.10
N ILE A 3 -15.59 -0.65 2.94
CA ILE A 3 -16.00 -0.13 4.25
C ILE A 3 -15.45 -1.09 5.29
N VAL A 4 -14.79 -0.52 6.29
CA VAL A 4 -14.24 -1.23 7.43
C VAL A 4 -15.09 -0.92 8.65
N GLU A 5 -15.46 -1.96 9.38
CA GLU A 5 -16.14 -1.85 10.67
C GLU A 5 -15.11 -2.09 11.79
N TYR A 6 -15.18 -1.30 12.86
CA TYR A 6 -14.28 -1.43 14.01
C TYR A 6 -15.01 -1.09 15.30
N THR A 7 -14.55 -1.66 16.41
CA THR A 7 -15.18 -1.49 17.73
C THR A 7 -14.24 -0.78 18.68
N VAL A 8 -14.73 0.26 19.36
CA VAL A 8 -14.01 0.98 20.41
C VAL A 8 -14.88 1.01 21.66
N ARG A 9 -14.40 0.39 22.75
CA ARG A 9 -15.12 0.30 24.03
C ARG A 9 -16.57 -0.22 23.90
N GLY A 10 -16.77 -1.24 23.05
CA GLY A 10 -18.08 -1.86 22.82
C GLY A 10 -19.00 -1.10 21.85
N LYS A 11 -18.64 0.11 21.40
CA LYS A 11 -19.38 0.84 20.36
C LYS A 11 -18.79 0.55 18.99
N GLN A 12 -19.65 0.23 18.01
CA GLN A 12 -19.24 0.02 16.62
C GLN A 12 -19.15 1.33 15.84
N TYR A 13 -18.19 1.37 14.94
CA TYR A 13 -17.90 2.47 14.04
C TYR A 13 -17.62 1.94 12.64
N ARG A 14 -17.80 2.80 11.64
CA ARG A 14 -17.57 2.49 10.23
C ARG A 14 -16.67 3.52 9.59
N LYS A 15 -15.74 3.08 8.74
CA LYS A 15 -14.92 3.97 7.92
C LYS A 15 -14.71 3.41 6.54
N SER A 16 -14.82 4.26 5.52
CA SER A 16 -14.48 3.90 4.15
C SER A 16 -13.04 4.24 3.82
N LEU A 17 -12.42 3.42 2.96
CA LEU A 17 -11.18 3.78 2.30
C LEU A 17 -11.43 5.00 1.38
N LYS A 18 -10.59 6.04 1.51
CA LYS A 18 -10.70 7.27 0.73
C LYS A 18 -9.57 7.41 -0.27
N TYR A 19 -9.89 7.94 -1.44
CA TYR A 19 -8.94 8.37 -2.46
C TYR A 19 -8.96 9.90 -2.58
N LYS A 20 -7.86 10.48 -3.03
CA LYS A 20 -7.69 11.92 -3.22
C LYS A 20 -8.52 12.41 -4.41
N GLN A 21 -8.50 11.67 -5.51
CA GLN A 21 -9.23 12.00 -6.74
C GLN A 21 -9.84 10.76 -7.38
N PHE A 22 -10.93 10.98 -8.12
CA PHE A 22 -11.60 9.99 -8.94
C PHE A 22 -11.48 10.39 -10.40
N ILE A 23 -10.91 9.51 -11.21
CA ILE A 23 -10.54 9.82 -12.59
C ILE A 23 -11.34 8.90 -13.52
N PRO A 24 -12.13 9.42 -14.47
CA PRO A 24 -12.86 8.58 -15.40
C PRO A 24 -11.91 7.85 -16.35
N ALA A 25 -12.22 6.61 -16.69
CA ALA A 25 -11.44 5.80 -17.62
C ALA A 25 -11.37 6.40 -19.03
N SER A 26 -12.33 7.26 -19.41
CA SER A 26 -12.30 8.03 -20.67
C SER A 26 -11.13 9.01 -20.75
N SER A 27 -10.48 9.36 -19.63
CA SER A 27 -9.29 10.21 -19.61
C SER A 27 -8.02 9.55 -20.18
N GLY A 28 -8.07 8.27 -20.53
CA GLY A 28 -6.92 7.50 -21.00
C GLY A 28 -5.93 7.10 -19.90
N LYS A 29 -6.13 7.55 -18.65
CA LYS A 29 -5.33 7.10 -17.50
C LYS A 29 -5.64 5.65 -17.14
N ILE A 30 -4.61 4.91 -16.76
CA ILE A 30 -4.69 3.51 -16.33
C ILE A 30 -4.23 3.43 -14.88
N GLN A 31 -4.99 2.73 -14.04
CA GLN A 31 -4.60 2.46 -12.66
C GLN A 31 -3.48 1.42 -12.61
N LYS A 32 -2.24 1.85 -12.40
CA LYS A 32 -1.06 0.96 -12.37
C LYS A 32 -0.72 0.42 -10.98
N ASP A 33 -1.23 1.07 -9.92
CA ASP A 33 -0.91 0.77 -8.53
C ASP A 33 -2.17 0.82 -7.66
N VAL A 34 -2.32 -0.17 -6.79
CA VAL A 34 -3.38 -0.27 -5.77
C VAL A 34 -3.30 0.88 -4.76
N PHE A 35 -2.09 1.37 -4.49
CA PHE A 35 -1.81 2.35 -3.44
C PHE A 35 -1.71 3.79 -3.93
N SER A 36 -2.00 4.02 -5.21
CA SER A 36 -2.13 5.38 -5.75
C SER A 36 -3.08 6.23 -4.89
N SER A 37 -2.76 7.51 -4.75
CA SER A 37 -3.65 8.46 -4.11
C SER A 37 -4.96 8.61 -4.87
N ASP A 38 -4.92 8.40 -6.20
CA ASP A 38 -6.04 8.59 -7.11
C ASP A 38 -6.62 7.24 -7.55
N TYR A 39 -7.92 7.21 -7.80
CA TYR A 39 -8.66 6.04 -8.27
C TYR A 39 -9.22 6.28 -9.67
N VAL A 40 -8.75 5.51 -10.66
CA VAL A 40 -9.37 5.46 -11.98
C VAL A 40 -10.62 4.59 -11.91
N TYR A 41 -11.74 5.12 -12.37
CA TYR A 41 -13.04 4.43 -12.40
C TYR A 41 -13.56 4.31 -13.83
N GLY A 42 -14.22 3.18 -14.12
CA GLY A 42 -14.69 2.82 -15.46
C GLY A 42 -13.90 1.65 -16.03
N SER A 43 -14.66 0.65 -16.50
CA SER A 43 -14.22 -0.56 -17.20
C SER A 43 -12.95 -1.26 -16.63
N ASP A 44 -12.29 -2.03 -17.48
CA ASP A 44 -11.00 -2.74 -17.34
C ASP A 44 -9.84 -1.89 -16.80
N ARG A 45 -9.95 -0.57 -16.74
CA ARG A 45 -8.93 0.34 -16.18
C ARG A 45 -9.05 0.55 -14.68
N SER A 46 -10.14 0.10 -14.07
CA SER A 46 -10.40 0.21 -12.63
C SER A 46 -9.79 -0.95 -11.87
N LEU A 47 -9.39 -0.72 -10.62
CA LEU A 47 -9.04 -1.81 -9.72
C LEU A 47 -10.28 -2.59 -9.30
N ASP A 48 -10.17 -3.90 -9.29
CA ASP A 48 -11.15 -4.74 -8.61
C ASP A 48 -10.94 -4.65 -7.10
N LEU A 49 -11.55 -3.63 -6.49
CA LEU A 49 -11.48 -3.39 -5.05
C LEU A 49 -12.01 -4.57 -4.23
N LYS A 50 -12.92 -5.40 -4.77
CA LYS A 50 -13.45 -6.57 -4.06
C LYS A 50 -12.44 -7.71 -4.02
N LYS A 51 -11.66 -7.86 -5.09
CA LYS A 51 -10.54 -8.81 -5.13
C LYS A 51 -9.39 -8.38 -4.22
N ILE A 52 -9.10 -7.08 -4.16
CA ILE A 52 -7.99 -6.53 -3.37
C ILE A 52 -8.31 -6.46 -1.88
N PHE A 53 -9.54 -6.07 -1.54
CA PHE A 53 -10.03 -5.97 -0.18
C PHE A 53 -11.25 -6.90 -0.02
N PRO A 54 -11.04 -8.22 0.11
CA PRO A 54 -12.13 -9.17 0.25
C PRO A 54 -13.00 -8.86 1.46
N VAL A 55 -14.31 -9.07 1.33
CA VAL A 55 -15.23 -8.96 2.47
C VAL A 55 -14.83 -9.96 3.55
N GLY A 56 -14.77 -9.49 4.80
CA GLY A 56 -14.31 -10.29 5.94
C GLY A 56 -12.80 -10.28 6.16
N SER A 57 -12.01 -9.69 5.25
CA SER A 57 -10.59 -9.44 5.49
C SER A 57 -10.40 -8.35 6.55
N GLY A 58 -9.34 -8.49 7.36
CA GLY A 58 -8.97 -7.48 8.35
C GLY A 58 -8.22 -6.32 7.69
N MET A 59 -8.50 -5.10 8.15
CA MET A 59 -7.78 -3.88 7.73
C MET A 59 -7.42 -3.07 8.97
N THR A 60 -6.22 -2.48 8.98
CA THR A 60 -5.81 -1.57 10.05
C THR A 60 -6.59 -0.26 9.96
N VAL A 61 -7.15 0.17 11.09
CA VAL A 61 -7.84 1.46 11.22
C VAL A 61 -7.18 2.25 12.35
N TYR A 62 -6.71 3.44 12.03
CA TYR A 62 -6.20 4.39 13.01
C TYR A 62 -7.31 5.37 13.34
N TYR A 63 -7.61 5.57 14.63
CA TYR A 63 -8.68 6.46 15.08
C TYR A 63 -8.18 7.42 16.16
N ASN A 64 -8.81 8.59 16.26
CA ASN A 64 -8.58 9.52 17.36
C ASN A 64 -9.21 8.97 18.66
N PRO A 65 -8.44 8.70 19.73
CA PRO A 65 -8.99 8.14 20.97
C PRO A 65 -10.04 9.02 21.66
N LYS A 66 -10.01 10.34 21.42
CA LYS A 66 -11.00 11.31 21.95
C LYS A 66 -12.26 11.37 21.10
N ASN A 67 -12.14 11.12 19.79
CA ASN A 67 -13.25 11.10 18.85
C ASN A 67 -13.09 9.95 17.84
N PRO A 68 -13.54 8.72 18.16
CA PRO A 68 -13.28 7.56 17.30
C PRO A 68 -13.84 7.68 15.87
N GLU A 69 -14.81 8.55 15.59
CA GLU A 69 -15.32 8.78 14.23
C GLU A 69 -14.26 9.41 13.29
N GLU A 70 -13.32 10.15 13.87
CA GLU A 70 -12.11 10.64 13.21
C GLU A 70 -11.10 9.50 13.08
N ALA A 71 -11.31 8.68 12.05
CA ALA A 71 -10.45 7.56 11.72
C ALA A 71 -9.96 7.58 10.27
N TYR A 72 -8.90 6.81 10.01
CA TYR A 72 -8.32 6.54 8.70
C TYR A 72 -8.06 5.04 8.54
N VAL A 73 -8.44 4.50 7.39
CA VAL A 73 -8.13 3.12 7.01
C VAL A 73 -6.75 3.09 6.37
N GLU A 74 -5.84 2.28 6.91
CA GLU A 74 -4.50 2.13 6.39
C GLU A 74 -4.52 1.66 4.93
N ARG A 75 -3.65 2.27 4.12
CA ARG A 75 -3.30 1.75 2.80
C ARG A 75 -1.99 1.02 2.95
N TYR A 76 -1.98 -0.27 2.64
CA TYR A 76 -0.77 -1.09 2.64
C TYR A 76 0.15 -0.65 1.52
N ILE A 77 0.95 0.40 1.66
CA ILE A 77 1.86 0.79 0.57
C ILE A 77 2.89 -0.33 0.40
N SER A 78 2.65 -1.24 -0.56
CA SER A 78 3.61 -2.24 -0.97
C SER A 78 4.74 -1.51 -1.68
N ASN A 79 5.70 -1.02 -0.89
CA ASN A 79 6.99 -0.53 -1.37
C ASN A 79 7.87 -1.68 -1.87
N GLU A 80 7.32 -2.88 -2.11
CA GLU A 80 8.04 -4.07 -2.55
C GLU A 80 8.94 -3.78 -3.75
N LYS A 81 8.51 -2.94 -4.69
CA LYS A 81 9.35 -2.55 -5.83
C LYS A 81 10.59 -1.77 -5.39
N TYR A 82 10.41 -0.74 -4.57
CA TYR A 82 11.53 0.08 -4.07
C TYR A 82 12.48 -0.75 -3.20
N PHE A 83 11.93 -1.52 -2.25
CA PHE A 83 12.71 -2.42 -1.40
C PHE A 83 13.43 -3.51 -2.19
N LYS A 84 12.81 -4.06 -3.25
CA LYS A 84 13.45 -5.04 -4.14
C LYS A 84 14.68 -4.47 -4.83
N TYR A 85 14.57 -3.30 -5.46
CA TYR A 85 15.72 -2.67 -6.14
C TYR A 85 16.80 -2.23 -5.17
N LEU A 86 16.41 -1.71 -4.00
CA LEU A 86 17.33 -1.35 -2.93
C LEU A 86 18.10 -2.59 -2.44
N PHE A 87 17.41 -3.71 -2.22
CA PHE A 87 18.04 -4.96 -1.78
C PHE A 87 19.01 -5.53 -2.82
N ILE A 88 18.66 -5.50 -4.11
CA ILE A 88 19.55 -5.91 -5.21
C ILE A 88 20.81 -5.02 -5.23
N GLY A 89 20.63 -3.70 -5.14
CA GLY A 89 21.75 -2.75 -5.13
C GLY A 89 22.69 -2.98 -3.95
N PHE A 90 22.16 -3.12 -2.73
CA PHE A 90 22.95 -3.43 -1.55
C PHE A 90 23.68 -4.78 -1.69
N SER A 91 23.02 -5.81 -2.21
CA SER A 91 23.63 -7.13 -2.40
C SER A 91 24.86 -7.07 -3.30
N ILE A 92 24.77 -6.35 -4.43
CA ILE A 92 25.90 -6.16 -5.35
C ILE A 92 27.03 -5.38 -4.67
N PHE A 93 26.71 -4.29 -3.96
CA PHE A 93 27.69 -3.50 -3.24
C PHE A 93 28.47 -4.31 -2.20
N PHE A 94 27.77 -5.13 -1.40
CA PHE A 94 28.41 -6.01 -0.42
C PHE A 94 29.29 -7.09 -1.07
N LEU A 95 28.86 -7.69 -2.18
CA LEU A 95 29.67 -8.68 -2.92
C LEU A 95 30.99 -8.07 -3.43
N ILE A 96 30.96 -6.84 -3.94
CA ILE A 96 32.17 -6.13 -4.39
C ILE A 96 33.10 -5.87 -3.19
N LEU A 97 32.58 -5.39 -2.07
CA LEU A 97 33.37 -5.16 -0.85
C LEU A 97 34.02 -6.44 -0.33
N ILE A 98 33.28 -7.56 -0.33
CA ILE A 98 33.82 -8.86 0.06
C ILE A 98 34.94 -9.28 -0.90
N GLY A 99 34.73 -9.15 -2.22
CA GLY A 99 35.75 -9.45 -3.23
C GLY A 99 37.03 -8.66 -3.05
N ILE A 100 36.94 -7.35 -2.79
CA ILE A 100 38.11 -6.48 -2.53
C ILE A 100 38.84 -6.91 -1.26
N ASN A 101 38.11 -7.21 -0.17
CA ASN A 101 38.74 -7.64 1.08
C ASN A 101 39.42 -9.00 0.94
N LEU A 102 38.80 -9.96 0.25
CA LEU A 102 39.42 -11.26 -0.03
C LEU A 102 40.68 -11.09 -0.87
N PHE A 103 40.63 -10.30 -1.94
CA PHE A 103 41.79 -10.00 -2.78
C PHE A 103 42.97 -9.44 -1.96
N ARG A 104 42.69 -8.57 -0.98
CA ARG A 104 43.70 -7.99 -0.09
C ARG A 104 44.26 -8.95 0.96
N ILE A 105 43.57 -10.05 1.26
CA ILE A 105 44.02 -11.05 2.24
C ILE A 105 44.92 -12.11 1.57
N PHE A 106 44.62 -12.46 0.31
CA PHE A 106 45.30 -13.53 -0.42
C PHE A 106 46.44 -13.05 -1.33
N LEU A 107 46.64 -11.73 -1.49
CA LEU A 107 47.75 -11.12 -2.22
C LEU A 107 48.55 -10.21 -1.28
#